data_AF-A0A1V5MR50-F1
#
_entry.id   AF-A0A1V5MR50-F1
#
_cell.length_a   1.000
_cell.length_b   1.000
_cell.length_c   1.000
_cell.angle_alpha   90.00
_cell.angle_beta   90.00
_cell.angle_gamma   90.00
#
_symmetry.space_group_name_H-M   'P 1'
#
loop_
_entity.id
_entity.type
_entity.pdbx_description
1 polymer ?
#
loop_
_entity_poly.entity_id
_entity_poly.type
_entity_poly.pdbx_seq_one_letter_code
_entity_poly.pdbx_strand_id
1 'polypeptide(L)'
;MLPYFSLEKDLAAYVKHQGIRPGDIYSFYPVTNNQALSWLDEDFAYADASHANMDTCRYVITSNVYNIKNPEAIHAKAQQWIPLKHFSRGQVYLKLYKNPAR
;
A
#
# COMPACT_ATOMS: atom_id res chain seq x y z
N MET A 1 -20.23 -4.85 2.05
CA MET A 1 -19.00 -4.45 1.32
C MET A 1 -17.82 -4.71 2.23
N LEU A 2 -16.75 -5.37 1.76
CA LEU A 2 -15.55 -5.60 2.59
C LEU A 2 -14.98 -4.23 3.02
N PRO A 3 -14.75 -3.97 4.32
CA PRO A 3 -14.24 -2.69 4.81
C PRO A 3 -12.98 -2.20 4.10
N TYR A 4 -12.20 -3.16 3.60
CA TYR A 4 -11.01 -2.99 2.79
C TYR A 4 -11.14 -1.95 1.67
N PHE A 5 -12.14 -2.08 0.79
CA PHE A 5 -12.27 -1.22 -0.40
C PHE A 5 -12.54 0.25 -0.04
N SER A 6 -13.17 0.51 1.10
CA SER A 6 -13.34 1.87 1.58
C SER A 6 -12.01 2.46 2.04
N LEU A 7 -11.18 1.67 2.73
CA LEU A 7 -9.87 2.13 3.21
C LEU A 7 -8.90 2.38 2.06
N GLU A 8 -9.00 1.58 1.00
CA GLU A 8 -8.22 1.76 -0.23
C GLU A 8 -8.54 3.10 -0.90
N LYS A 9 -9.82 3.47 -1.01
CA LYS A 9 -10.24 4.78 -1.53
C LYS A 9 -9.72 5.93 -0.68
N ASP A 10 -9.80 5.80 0.65
CA ASP A 10 -9.30 6.81 1.58
C ASP A 10 -7.77 6.98 1.45
N LEU A 11 -7.04 5.88 1.27
CA LEU A 11 -5.59 5.86 1.03
C LEU A 11 -5.22 6.51 -0.30
N ALA A 12 -5.90 6.15 -1.39
CA ALA A 12 -5.66 6.72 -2.72
C ALA A 12 -5.91 8.24 -2.73
N ALA A 13 -7.00 8.69 -2.10
CA ALA A 13 -7.30 10.11 -1.93
C ALA A 13 -6.20 10.83 -1.13
N TYR A 14 -5.71 10.22 -0.04
CA TYR A 14 -4.61 10.77 0.73
C TYR A 14 -3.31 10.88 -0.08
N VAL A 15 -2.91 9.82 -0.79
CA VAL A 15 -1.71 9.80 -1.64
C VAL A 15 -1.77 10.89 -2.70
N LYS A 16 -2.92 11.03 -3.38
CA LYS A 16 -3.17 12.10 -4.37
C LYS A 16 -3.06 13.49 -3.73
N HIS A 17 -3.68 13.70 -2.57
CA HIS A 17 -3.62 14.96 -1.85
C HIS A 17 -2.20 15.32 -1.39
N GLN A 18 -1.38 14.33 -1.01
CA GLN A 18 0.01 14.56 -0.62
C GLN A 18 0.97 14.74 -1.82
N GLY A 19 0.48 14.63 -3.06
CA GLY A 19 1.32 14.68 -4.26
C GLY A 19 2.32 13.52 -4.34
N ILE A 20 2.06 12.41 -3.65
CA ILE A 20 2.91 11.21 -3.69
C ILE A 20 2.61 10.46 -4.99
N ARG A 21 3.65 10.12 -5.75
CA ARG A 21 3.50 9.35 -6.98
C ARG A 21 3.21 7.89 -6.61
N PRO A 22 2.18 7.24 -7.20
CA PRO A 22 1.87 5.84 -6.91
C PRO A 22 3.05 4.90 -7.15
N GLY A 23 3.82 5.11 -8.22
CA GLY A 23 5.03 4.35 -8.52
C GLY A 23 6.19 4.51 -7.51
N ASP A 24 6.12 5.43 -6.55
CA ASP A 24 7.09 5.53 -5.46
C ASP A 24 6.69 4.69 -4.22
N ILE A 25 5.48 4.12 -4.23
CA ILE A 25 4.91 3.36 -3.12
C ILE A 25 5.04 1.86 -3.40
N TYR A 26 5.77 1.18 -2.54
CA TYR A 26 5.89 -0.26 -2.52
C TYR A 26 4.65 -0.91 -1.90
N SER A 27 4.07 -1.91 -2.56
CA SER A 27 2.95 -2.65 -1.98
C SER A 27 2.89 -4.11 -2.43
N PHE A 28 2.60 -5.00 -1.48
CA PHE A 28 2.26 -6.42 -1.72
C PHE A 28 0.77 -6.67 -1.89
N TYR A 29 0.00 -5.58 -1.97
CA TYR A 29 -1.39 -5.59 -2.34
C TYR A 29 -1.55 -6.17 -3.75
N PRO A 30 -2.63 -6.89 -4.12
CA PRO A 30 -2.89 -7.22 -5.50
C PRO A 30 -2.93 -5.95 -6.36
N VAL A 31 -1.81 -5.65 -7.03
CA VAL A 31 -1.68 -4.67 -8.11
C VAL A 31 -1.55 -5.42 -9.44
N THR A 32 -2.28 -6.53 -9.60
CA THR A 32 -2.61 -6.96 -10.96
C THR A 32 -3.90 -6.24 -11.30
N ASN A 33 -3.80 -5.33 -12.28
CA ASN A 33 -4.94 -4.78 -12.99
C ASN A 33 -5.64 -5.92 -13.74
N ASN A 34 -6.30 -6.81 -13.01
CA ASN A 34 -7.19 -7.77 -13.61
C ASN A 34 -8.54 -7.06 -13.70
N GLN A 35 -8.72 -6.36 -14.83
CA GLN A 35 -9.86 -5.50 -15.18
C GLN A 35 -11.24 -6.15 -14.91
N ALA A 36 -11.29 -7.49 -14.79
CA ALA A 36 -12.51 -8.22 -14.46
C ALA A 36 -12.91 -8.15 -12.98
N LEU A 37 -12.02 -7.77 -12.06
CA LEU A 37 -12.22 -7.90 -10.60
C LEU A 37 -11.80 -6.68 -9.76
N SER A 38 -11.26 -5.60 -10.35
CA SER A 38 -10.89 -4.39 -9.60
C SER A 38 -11.64 -3.14 -10.08
N TRP A 39 -12.07 -2.29 -9.14
CA TRP A 39 -12.68 -0.97 -9.37
C TRP A 39 -11.63 0.15 -9.44
N LEU A 40 -10.40 -0.18 -9.82
CA LEU A 40 -9.27 0.76 -9.81
C LEU A 40 -9.23 1.55 -11.12
N ASP A 41 -9.20 2.88 -11.03
CA ASP A 41 -8.98 3.81 -12.15
C ASP A 41 -7.69 3.44 -12.90
N GLU A 42 -7.69 3.59 -14.23
CA GLU A 42 -6.69 3.07 -15.17
C GLU A 42 -5.23 3.53 -14.90
N ASP A 43 -5.04 4.60 -14.13
CA ASP A 43 -3.73 5.27 -13.96
C ASP A 43 -3.09 5.11 -12.56
N PHE A 44 -3.75 4.45 -11.61
CA PHE A 44 -3.29 4.44 -10.21
C PHE A 44 -2.77 3.06 -9.78
N ALA A 45 -1.60 2.67 -10.31
CA ALA A 45 -0.89 1.47 -9.87
C ALA A 45 0.27 1.83 -8.93
N TYR A 46 0.30 1.23 -7.74
CA TYR A 46 1.48 1.25 -6.88
C TYR A 46 2.61 0.42 -7.49
N ALA A 47 3.86 0.65 -7.09
CA ALA A 47 4.98 -0.15 -7.57
C ALA A 47 4.80 -1.62 -7.13
N ASP A 48 4.71 -2.51 -8.12
CA ASP A 48 4.55 -3.95 -7.92
C ASP A 48 5.72 -4.50 -7.09
N ALA A 49 5.39 -5.19 -5.99
CA ALA A 49 6.38 -5.79 -5.13
C ALA A 49 7.28 -6.83 -5.82
N SER A 50 6.83 -7.42 -6.93
CA SER A 50 7.58 -8.37 -7.77
C SER A 50 8.69 -7.70 -8.58
N HIS A 51 8.58 -6.38 -8.78
CA HIS A 51 9.48 -5.58 -9.63
C HIS A 51 10.16 -4.44 -8.86
N ALA A 52 9.89 -4.30 -7.57
CA ALA A 52 10.42 -3.25 -6.72
C ALA A 52 11.13 -3.81 -5.49
N ASN A 53 12.08 -3.05 -4.94
CA ASN A 53 12.78 -3.38 -3.71
C ASN A 53 12.41 -2.35 -2.63
N MET A 54 11.93 -2.85 -1.50
CA MET A 54 11.60 -2.03 -0.33
C MET A 54 12.75 -1.11 0.12
N ASP A 55 14.02 -1.52 -0.04
CA ASP A 55 15.19 -0.68 0.29
C ASP A 55 15.34 0.55 -0.62
N THR A 56 14.74 0.50 -1.82
CA THR A 56 14.84 1.55 -2.84
C THR A 56 13.60 2.42 -2.93
N CYS A 57 12.47 1.96 -2.42
CA CYS A 57 11.20 2.69 -2.45
C CYS A 57 11.16 3.80 -1.40
N ARG A 58 10.41 4.87 -1.72
CA ARG A 58 10.22 6.01 -0.81
C ARG A 58 9.12 5.75 0.20
N TYR A 59 8.13 4.96 -0.18
CA TYR A 59 6.97 4.65 0.65
C TYR A 59 6.63 3.16 0.61
N VAL A 60 5.94 2.67 1.64
CA VAL A 60 5.41 1.30 1.66
C VAL A 60 4.02 1.29 2.29
N ILE A 61 3.14 0.46 1.72
CA ILE A 61 1.83 0.15 2.29
C ILE A 61 1.87 -1.24 2.92
N THR A 62 1.35 -1.35 4.14
CA THR A 62 1.09 -2.63 4.80
C THR A 62 -0.39 -2.79 5.13
N SER A 63 -0.85 -4.04 5.18
CA SER A 63 -2.24 -4.41 5.48
C SER A 63 -2.28 -5.74 6.22
N ASN A 64 -3.31 -5.96 7.04
CA ASN A 64 -3.64 -7.31 7.51
C ASN A 64 -4.48 -8.12 6.51
N VAL A 65 -4.81 -7.54 5.36
CA VAL A 65 -5.42 -8.24 4.23
C VAL A 65 -4.34 -8.33 3.14
N TYR A 66 -3.73 -9.52 3.02
CA TYR A 66 -2.62 -9.78 2.11
C TYR A 66 -2.82 -11.13 1.41
N ASN A 67 -2.26 -11.28 0.21
CA ASN A 67 -2.25 -12.54 -0.54
C ASN A 67 -0.82 -13.01 -0.86
N ILE A 68 0.13 -12.68 0.02
CA ILE A 68 1.55 -12.96 -0.18
C ILE A 68 2.10 -13.96 0.83
N LYS A 69 3.13 -14.68 0.41
CA LYS A 69 3.92 -15.53 1.31
C LYS A 69 4.78 -14.63 2.21
N ASN A 70 4.66 -14.83 3.52
CA ASN A 70 5.44 -14.12 4.56
C ASN A 70 5.22 -12.58 4.66
N PRO A 71 3.99 -12.14 4.98
CA PRO A 71 3.68 -10.73 5.27
C PRO A 71 4.43 -10.18 6.50
N GLU A 72 4.85 -11.06 7.42
CA GLU A 72 5.45 -10.67 8.70
C GLU A 72 6.81 -10.00 8.52
N ALA A 73 7.64 -10.53 7.60
CA ALA A 73 8.94 -9.92 7.28
C ALA A 73 8.80 -8.47 6.79
N ILE A 74 7.76 -8.21 5.99
CA ILE A 74 7.46 -6.87 5.46
C ILE A 74 6.93 -5.96 6.55
N HIS A 75 6.01 -6.46 7.39
CA HIS A 75 5.53 -5.72 8.54
C HIS A 75 6.65 -5.35 9.50
N ALA A 76 7.54 -6.29 9.81
CA ALA A 76 8.69 -6.04 10.69
C ALA A 76 9.62 -4.97 10.12
N LYS A 77 9.92 -5.02 8.81
CA LYS A 77 10.75 -4.01 8.16
C LYS A 77 10.06 -2.64 8.09
N ALA A 78 8.75 -2.61 7.81
CA ALA A 78 7.98 -1.37 7.72
C ALA A 78 7.79 -0.69 9.08
N GLN A 79 7.80 -1.44 10.19
CA GLN A 79 7.74 -0.88 11.54
C GLN A 79 8.97 -0.02 11.90
N GLN A 80 10.08 -0.18 11.17
CA GLN A 80 11.28 0.65 11.31
C GLN A 80 11.17 1.97 10.54
N TRP A 81 10.12 2.14 9.72
CA TRP A 81 9.91 3.32 8.89
C TRP A 81 9.01 4.36 9.58
N ILE A 82 8.99 5.58 9.05
CA ILE A 82 8.22 6.68 9.63
C ILE A 82 6.74 6.48 9.26
N PRO A 83 5.81 6.31 10.21
CA PRO A 83 4.39 6.16 9.90
C PRO A 83 3.81 7.50 9.40
N LEU A 84 3.18 7.49 8.22
CA LEU A 84 2.50 8.67 7.67
C LEU A 84 1.01 8.66 8.00
N LYS A 85 0.36 7.53 7.78
CA LYS A 85 -1.09 7.41 7.96
C LYS A 85 -1.51 5.98 8.25
N HIS A 86 -2.50 5.85 9.11
CA HIS A 86 -3.16 4.60 9.45
C HIS A 86 -4.65 4.75 9.15
N PHE A 87 -5.16 3.89 8.28
CA PHE A 87 -6.57 3.77 7.93
C PHE A 87 -7.08 2.47 8.52
N SER A 88 -8.19 2.51 9.25
CA SER A 88 -8.78 1.30 9.83
C SER A 88 -10.30 1.37 9.87
N ARG A 89 -10.93 0.20 9.69
CA ARG A 89 -12.37 -0.01 9.90
C ARG A 89 -12.57 -1.39 10.50
N GLY A 90 -13.00 -1.44 11.75
CA GLY A 90 -13.05 -2.68 12.52
C GLY A 90 -11.66 -3.30 12.63
N GLN A 91 -11.54 -4.58 12.25
CA GLN A 91 -10.28 -5.30 12.29
C GLN A 91 -9.38 -5.05 11.07
N VAL A 92 -9.90 -4.48 9.98
CA VAL A 92 -9.13 -4.29 8.73
C VAL A 92 -8.36 -2.97 8.79
N TYR A 93 -7.10 -2.99 8.35
CA TYR A 93 -6.28 -1.78 8.28
C TYR A 93 -5.40 -1.70 7.02
N LEU A 94 -5.04 -0.46 6.70
CA LEU A 94 -3.96 -0.08 5.79
C LEU A 94 -3.06 0.94 6.48
N LYS A 95 -1.75 0.77 6.37
CA LYS A 95 -0.76 1.70 6.93
C LYS A 95 0.23 2.11 5.86
N LEU A 96 0.43 3.41 5.72
CA LEU A 96 1.41 4.00 4.83
C LEU A 96 2.60 4.49 5.66
N TYR A 97 3.79 4.11 5.22
CA TYR A 97 5.06 4.51 5.83
C TYR A 97 5.95 5.22 4.82
N LYS A 98 6.83 6.08 5.32
CA LYS A 98 7.90 6.74 4.58
C LYS A 98 9.25 6.14 4.98
N ASN A 99 10.08 5.84 4.00
CA ASN A 99 11.45 5.41 4.20
C ASN A 99 12.25 6.54 4.87
N PRO A 100 12.85 6.32 6.06
CA PRO A 100 13.64 7.35 6.74
C PRO A 100 14.91 7.75 5.98
N ALA A 101 15.41 6.89 5.08
CA ALA A 101 16.63 7.14 4.31
C ALA A 101 16.37 7.91 3.00
N ARG A 102 15.13 8.31 2.68
CA ARG A 102 14.76 8.95 1.41
C ARG A 102 13.78 10.13 1.54
#